data_AF-A0A352KLX7-F1
#
_entry.id   AF-A0A352KLX7-F1
#
_cell.length_a   1.000
_cell.length_b   1.000
_cell.length_c   1.000
_cell.angle_alpha   90.00
_cell.angle_beta   90.00
_cell.angle_gamma   90.00
#
_symmetry.space_group_name_H-M   'P 1'
#
loop_
_entity.id
_entity.type
_entity.pdbx_description
1 polymer ?
#
loop_
_entity_poly.entity_id
_entity_poly.type
_entity_poly.pdbx_seq_one_letter_code
_entity_poly.pdbx_strand_id
1 'polypeptide(L)'
;MQKNWQCYAYSQKIFRLLKIFSVCALFVSGFAQALEHPKLELLIEELVSEHEFDESELRAIFRQVKLKPNIIETIQRPAESKPWHWYKDLFVNDKRIHQGVEYWQQHRAVLAEAEKATGVPAHIIVAIIGVETRYGRHTGGFRVLDALS
;
A
#
# COMPACT_ATOMS: atom_id res chain seq x y z
N MET A 1 61.37 62.90 0.96
CA MET A 1 61.60 61.48 1.33
C MET A 1 60.36 60.68 0.96
N GLN A 2 60.55 59.58 0.20
CA GLN A 2 59.75 58.33 0.10
C GLN A 2 58.21 58.44 -0.13
N LYS A 3 57.68 58.14 -1.32
CA LYS A 3 57.46 56.84 -2.04
C LYS A 3 56.06 56.24 -1.80
N ASN A 4 55.31 56.16 -2.90
CA ASN A 4 54.49 55.05 -3.42
C ASN A 4 53.73 54.17 -2.42
N TRP A 5 52.43 53.95 -2.62
CA TRP A 5 51.84 52.62 -2.88
C TRP A 5 50.45 52.80 -3.53
N GLN A 6 50.38 52.31 -4.75
CA GLN A 6 49.18 52.16 -5.57
C GLN A 6 48.27 51.02 -5.06
N CYS A 7 47.01 51.06 -5.51
CA CYS A 7 46.20 49.90 -5.90
C CYS A 7 46.03 48.74 -4.92
N TYR A 8 44.89 48.65 -4.23
CA TYR A 8 44.09 47.40 -4.08
C TYR A 8 42.88 47.67 -3.18
N ALA A 9 41.68 47.91 -3.72
CA ALA A 9 40.41 47.66 -3.00
C ALA A 9 39.14 47.84 -3.85
N TYR A 10 39.24 48.09 -5.16
CA TYR A 10 38.08 48.21 -6.06
C TYR A 10 37.84 46.92 -6.86
N SER A 11 37.83 45.75 -6.20
CA SER A 11 37.67 44.44 -6.89
C SER A 11 37.13 43.32 -5.98
N GLN A 12 36.13 43.59 -5.14
CA GLN A 12 35.54 42.54 -4.29
C GLN A 12 34.00 42.59 -4.16
N LYS A 13 33.28 43.31 -5.02
CA LYS A 13 31.80 43.43 -4.92
C LYS A 13 31.00 42.87 -6.10
N ILE A 14 31.63 42.23 -7.10
CA ILE A 14 30.93 41.69 -8.28
C ILE A 14 30.74 40.16 -8.24
N PHE A 15 31.43 39.43 -7.37
CA PHE A 15 31.36 37.96 -7.29
C PHE A 15 30.32 37.38 -6.31
N ARG A 16 29.37 38.20 -5.81
CA ARG A 16 28.36 37.75 -4.83
C ARG A 16 26.95 37.55 -5.37
N LEU A 17 26.74 37.67 -6.68
CA LEU A 17 25.42 37.53 -7.32
C LEU A 17 25.30 36.29 -8.25
N LEU A 18 26.26 35.37 -8.20
CA LEU A 18 26.35 34.20 -9.09
C LEU A 18 26.31 32.85 -8.34
N LYS A 19 25.60 32.78 -7.20
CA LYS A 19 25.43 31.54 -6.40
C LYS A 19 23.98 31.25 -5.96
N ILE A 20 22.99 31.90 -6.57
CA ILE A 20 21.56 31.70 -6.24
C ILE A 20 20.75 31.32 -7.50
N PHE A 21 21.40 30.78 -8.53
CA PHE A 21 20.69 30.14 -9.63
C PHE A 21 20.76 28.62 -9.43
N SER A 22 19.70 28.10 -8.82
CA SER A 22 19.11 26.83 -9.20
C SER A 22 19.94 25.57 -8.90
N VAL A 23 20.22 25.37 -7.61
CA VAL A 23 20.17 24.03 -6.99
C VAL A 23 18.72 23.53 -7.14
N CYS A 24 18.39 22.94 -8.29
CA CYS A 24 17.07 22.35 -8.54
C CYS A 24 17.11 21.11 -9.46
N ALA A 25 18.29 20.54 -9.66
CA ALA A 25 18.42 19.24 -10.31
C ALA A 25 18.75 18.19 -9.26
N LEU A 26 18.02 17.07 -9.30
CA LEU A 26 18.24 15.81 -8.56
C LEU A 26 17.51 15.69 -7.21
N PHE A 27 16.19 15.84 -7.21
CA PHE A 27 15.30 15.08 -6.32
C PHE A 27 14.19 14.40 -7.15
N VAL A 28 14.58 13.63 -8.16
CA VAL A 28 13.67 12.71 -8.88
C VAL A 28 14.24 11.30 -8.74
N SER A 29 14.25 10.78 -7.51
CA SER A 29 14.60 9.38 -7.24
C SER A 29 13.62 8.84 -6.21
N GLY A 30 12.34 8.79 -6.56
CA GLY A 30 11.29 8.25 -5.69
C GLY A 30 10.30 7.31 -6.40
N PHE A 31 10.49 7.03 -7.69
CA PHE A 31 9.51 6.31 -8.50
C PHE A 31 9.96 4.93 -9.01
N ALA A 32 11.17 4.46 -8.71
CA ALA A 32 11.74 3.25 -9.34
C ALA A 32 11.99 2.06 -8.41
N GLN A 33 11.63 2.14 -7.12
CA GLN A 33 12.09 1.15 -6.14
C GLN A 33 11.58 -0.29 -6.37
N ALA A 34 10.39 -0.46 -6.99
CA ALA A 34 9.85 -1.79 -7.26
C ALA A 34 10.65 -2.52 -8.35
N LEU A 35 11.09 -1.80 -9.39
CA LEU A 35 11.86 -2.37 -10.49
C LEU A 35 13.27 -2.81 -10.10
N GLU A 36 13.80 -2.34 -8.97
CA GLU A 36 15.17 -2.62 -8.53
C GLU A 36 15.29 -3.88 -7.65
N HIS A 37 14.17 -4.53 -7.30
CA HIS A 37 14.21 -5.70 -6.43
C HIS A 37 14.67 -6.95 -7.20
N PRO A 38 15.75 -7.65 -6.79
CA PRO A 38 16.34 -8.73 -7.58
C PRO A 38 15.42 -9.93 -7.80
N LYS A 39 14.41 -10.13 -6.93
CA LYS A 39 13.40 -11.18 -7.13
C LYS A 39 12.32 -10.83 -8.15
N LEU A 40 12.16 -9.55 -8.52
CA LEU A 40 11.15 -9.16 -9.49
C LEU A 40 11.45 -9.73 -10.88
N GLU A 41 12.71 -9.69 -11.29
CA GLU A 41 13.12 -10.25 -12.59
C GLU A 41 12.87 -11.76 -12.65
N LEU A 42 13.13 -12.49 -11.56
CA LEU A 42 12.82 -13.92 -11.46
C LEU A 42 11.31 -14.19 -11.56
N LEU A 43 10.49 -13.36 -10.92
CA LEU A 43 9.03 -13.48 -11.01
C LEU A 43 8.53 -13.18 -12.44
N ILE A 44 9.09 -12.18 -13.11
CA ILE A 44 8.74 -11.87 -14.50
C ILE A 44 9.11 -13.05 -15.40
N GLU A 45 10.31 -13.62 -15.24
CA GLU A 45 10.75 -14.79 -16.00
C GLU A 45 9.84 -16.01 -15.79
N GLU A 46 9.44 -16.29 -14.54
CA GLU A 46 8.47 -17.35 -14.20
C GLU A 46 7.12 -17.10 -14.88
N LEU A 47 6.56 -15.89 -14.76
CA LEU A 47 5.26 -15.56 -15.35
C LEU A 47 5.27 -15.61 -16.89
N VAL A 48 6.38 -15.26 -17.53
CA VAL A 48 6.52 -15.33 -18.99
C VAL A 48 6.68 -16.79 -19.45
N SER A 49 7.54 -17.55 -18.78
CA SER A 49 7.91 -18.91 -19.23
C SER A 49 6.87 -19.99 -18.88
N GLU A 50 6.24 -19.90 -17.71
CA GLU A 50 5.31 -20.93 -17.22
C GLU A 50 3.84 -20.56 -17.43
N HIS A 51 3.54 -19.26 -17.50
CA HIS A 51 2.16 -18.75 -17.56
C HIS A 51 1.87 -17.91 -18.81
N GLU A 52 2.82 -17.80 -19.74
CA GLU A 52 2.66 -17.17 -21.06
C GLU A 52 2.21 -15.70 -21.01
N PHE A 53 2.56 -14.98 -19.94
CA PHE A 53 2.29 -13.53 -19.86
C PHE A 53 3.20 -12.73 -20.80
N ASP A 54 2.70 -11.59 -21.29
CA ASP A 54 3.53 -10.64 -22.05
C ASP A 54 4.48 -9.88 -21.12
N GLU A 55 5.78 -10.01 -21.38
CA GLU A 55 6.82 -9.38 -20.56
C GLU A 55 6.69 -7.85 -20.52
N SER A 56 6.34 -7.24 -21.65
CA SER A 56 6.25 -5.77 -21.77
C SER A 56 5.07 -5.22 -20.96
N GLU A 57 3.96 -5.95 -20.94
CA GLU A 57 2.78 -5.67 -20.12
C GLU A 57 3.10 -5.82 -18.63
N LEU A 58 3.73 -6.93 -18.22
CA LEU A 58 4.15 -7.14 -16.83
C LEU A 58 5.05 -6.00 -16.35
N ARG A 59 6.07 -5.61 -17.13
CA ARG A 59 6.94 -4.48 -16.82
C ARG A 59 6.18 -3.15 -16.77
N ALA A 60 5.15 -2.96 -17.60
CA ALA A 60 4.28 -1.79 -17.53
C ALA A 60 3.41 -1.77 -16.25
N ILE A 61 2.95 -2.93 -15.78
CA ILE A 61 2.19 -3.09 -14.53
C ILE A 61 3.10 -2.82 -13.33
N PHE A 62 4.26 -3.47 -13.24
CA PHE A 62 5.19 -3.32 -12.10
C PHE A 62 5.78 -1.92 -11.98
N ARG A 63 5.91 -1.18 -13.10
CA ARG A 63 6.27 0.25 -13.06
C ARG A 63 5.30 1.13 -12.28
N GLN A 64 4.06 0.68 -12.09
CA GLN A 64 3.02 1.44 -11.38
C GLN A 64 2.95 1.09 -9.89
N VAL A 65 3.75 0.11 -9.42
CA VAL A 65 3.80 -0.31 -8.03
C VAL A 65 4.30 0.82 -7.15
N LYS A 66 3.60 1.06 -6.05
CA LYS A 66 4.05 1.95 -4.99
C LYS A 66 4.28 1.15 -3.74
N LEU A 67 5.54 0.97 -3.36
CA LEU A 67 5.88 0.32 -2.09
C LEU A 67 5.24 1.09 -0.92
N LYS A 68 4.62 0.34 0.00
CA LYS A 68 3.90 0.86 1.15
C LYS A 68 4.58 0.39 2.44
N PRO A 69 5.54 1.16 3.01
CA PRO A 69 6.26 0.74 4.22
C PRO A 69 5.33 0.42 5.41
N ASN A 70 4.19 1.09 5.47
CA ASN A 70 3.18 0.85 6.50
C ASN A 70 2.50 -0.52 6.41
N ILE A 71 2.51 -1.18 5.24
CA ILE A 71 2.02 -2.57 5.13
C ILE A 71 2.92 -3.50 5.94
N ILE A 72 4.25 -3.37 5.78
CA ILE A 72 5.24 -4.17 6.50
C ILE A 72 5.10 -3.97 8.02
N GLU A 73 4.96 -2.72 8.47
CA GLU A 73 4.75 -2.42 9.89
C GLU A 73 3.45 -3.04 10.43
N THR A 74 2.36 -2.99 9.66
CA THR A 74 1.05 -3.50 10.08
C THR A 74 1.07 -5.02 10.24
N ILE A 75 1.73 -5.75 9.32
CA ILE A 75 1.86 -7.21 9.38
C ILE A 75 2.57 -7.66 10.67
N GLN A 76 3.48 -6.84 11.22
CA GLN A 76 4.23 -7.15 12.43
C GLN A 76 3.44 -6.94 13.74
N ARG A 77 2.22 -6.36 13.70
CA ARG A 77 1.43 -6.04 14.90
C ARG A 77 -0.04 -6.51 14.81
N PRO A 78 -0.28 -7.83 14.70
CA PRO A 78 -1.63 -8.38 14.59
C PRO A 78 -2.45 -8.19 15.89
N ALA A 79 -3.73 -7.82 15.75
CA ALA A 79 -4.67 -7.65 16.87
C ALA A 79 -5.07 -8.99 17.50
N GLU A 80 -4.91 -10.08 16.75
CA GLU A 80 -5.15 -11.49 17.09
C GLU A 80 -4.22 -11.98 18.22
N SER A 81 -3.14 -11.24 18.50
CA SER A 81 -2.23 -11.52 19.61
C SER A 81 -2.83 -11.23 21.00
N LYS A 82 -4.01 -10.58 21.06
CA LYS A 82 -4.67 -10.23 22.33
C LYS A 82 -5.34 -11.43 22.99
N PRO A 83 -5.39 -11.48 24.34
CA PRO A 83 -6.23 -12.42 25.08
C PRO A 83 -7.68 -12.49 24.56
N TRP A 84 -8.24 -13.69 24.52
CA TRP A 84 -9.56 -13.97 23.93
C TRP A 84 -10.67 -13.04 24.44
N HIS A 85 -10.71 -12.79 25.75
CA HIS A 85 -11.75 -11.97 26.36
C HIS A 85 -11.77 -10.52 25.87
N TRP A 86 -10.63 -9.96 25.46
CA TRP A 86 -10.57 -8.64 24.81
C TRP A 86 -10.79 -8.74 23.31
N TYR A 87 -10.30 -9.80 22.67
CA TYR A 87 -10.46 -9.98 21.23
C TYR A 87 -11.92 -10.18 20.82
N LYS A 88 -12.71 -10.94 21.60
CA LYS A 88 -14.13 -11.22 21.31
C LYS A 88 -14.95 -9.95 21.16
N ASP A 89 -14.66 -8.92 21.96
CA ASP A 89 -15.46 -7.68 22.00
C ASP A 89 -15.34 -6.86 20.71
N LEU A 90 -14.30 -7.11 19.89
CA LEU A 90 -14.13 -6.50 18.57
C LEU A 90 -15.19 -6.98 17.54
N PHE A 91 -15.79 -8.16 17.77
CA PHE A 91 -16.69 -8.83 16.83
C PHE A 91 -18.06 -9.14 17.42
N VAL A 92 -18.14 -9.48 18.70
CA VAL A 92 -19.38 -9.83 19.39
C VAL A 92 -19.85 -8.64 20.22
N ASN A 93 -20.58 -7.73 19.57
CA ASN A 93 -21.21 -6.57 20.21
C ASN A 93 -22.48 -6.18 19.43
N ASP A 94 -23.34 -5.38 20.06
CA ASP A 94 -24.67 -5.04 19.53
C ASP A 94 -24.62 -4.42 18.13
N LYS A 95 -23.62 -3.56 17.88
CA LYS A 95 -23.43 -2.95 16.56
C LYS A 95 -23.17 -3.99 15.48
N ARG A 96 -22.30 -4.97 15.75
CA ARG A 96 -21.97 -6.04 14.79
C ARG A 96 -23.13 -7.00 14.57
N ILE A 97 -23.91 -7.27 15.62
CA ILE A 97 -25.09 -8.14 15.57
C ILE A 97 -26.18 -7.49 14.71
N HIS A 98 -26.53 -6.22 14.97
CA HIS A 98 -27.54 -5.51 14.18
C HIS A 98 -27.16 -5.45 12.69
N GLN A 99 -25.91 -5.10 12.40
CA GLN A 99 -25.41 -5.06 11.02
C GLN A 99 -25.45 -6.44 10.34
N GLY A 100 -25.26 -7.52 11.09
CA GLY A 100 -25.37 -8.89 10.56
C GLY A 100 -26.79 -9.30 10.25
N VAL A 101 -27.74 -8.92 11.12
CA VAL A 101 -29.17 -9.12 10.88
C VAL A 101 -29.63 -8.35 9.63
N GLU A 102 -29.22 -7.08 9.50
CA GLU A 102 -29.50 -6.28 8.30
C GLU A 102 -28.94 -6.95 7.03
N TYR A 103 -27.66 -7.34 7.05
CA TYR A 103 -27.02 -8.00 5.92
C TYR A 103 -27.72 -9.32 5.55
N TRP A 104 -28.09 -10.12 6.55
CA TRP A 104 -28.85 -11.34 6.33
C TRP A 104 -30.18 -11.06 5.63
N GLN A 105 -30.97 -10.14 6.17
CA GLN A 105 -32.29 -9.81 5.63
C GLN A 105 -32.18 -9.33 4.19
N GLN A 106 -31.19 -8.49 3.89
CA GLN A 106 -30.92 -7.99 2.55
C GLN A 106 -30.53 -9.10 1.56
N HIS A 107 -29.74 -10.10 1.99
CA HIS A 107 -29.17 -11.14 1.12
C HIS A 107 -29.81 -12.52 1.30
N ARG A 108 -31.00 -12.60 1.90
CA ARG A 108 -31.63 -13.86 2.32
C ARG A 108 -31.71 -14.92 1.22
N ALA A 109 -32.06 -14.52 -0.01
CA ALA A 109 -32.20 -15.44 -1.14
C ALA A 109 -30.86 -16.08 -1.53
N VAL A 110 -29.81 -15.26 -1.71
CA VAL A 110 -28.45 -15.72 -2.03
C VAL A 110 -27.86 -16.56 -0.90
N LEU A 111 -28.10 -16.17 0.37
CA LEU A 111 -27.63 -16.94 1.51
C LEU A 111 -28.29 -18.33 1.58
N ALA A 112 -29.59 -18.42 1.29
CA ALA A 112 -30.30 -19.71 1.22
C ALA A 112 -29.81 -20.59 0.06
N GLU A 113 -29.50 -19.98 -1.09
CA GLU A 113 -28.91 -20.68 -2.23
C GLU A 113 -27.51 -21.21 -1.89
N ALA A 114 -26.65 -20.36 -1.30
CA ALA A 114 -25.31 -20.74 -0.88
C ALA A 114 -25.33 -21.86 0.16
N GLU A 115 -26.24 -21.79 1.14
CA GLU A 115 -26.43 -22.85 2.14
C GLU A 115 -26.85 -24.16 1.48
N LYS A 116 -27.78 -24.14 0.53
CA LYS A 116 -28.19 -25.33 -0.22
C LYS A 116 -27.06 -25.91 -1.07
N ALA A 117 -26.28 -25.05 -1.73
CA ALA A 117 -25.23 -25.46 -2.65
C ALA A 117 -23.99 -26.01 -1.93
N THR A 118 -23.64 -25.44 -0.78
CA THR A 118 -22.39 -25.74 -0.07
C THR A 118 -22.59 -26.56 1.20
N GLY A 119 -23.80 -26.62 1.73
CA GLY A 119 -24.09 -27.19 3.05
C GLY A 119 -23.63 -26.33 4.22
N VAL A 120 -23.05 -25.15 3.98
CA VAL A 120 -22.60 -24.24 5.03
C VAL A 120 -23.79 -23.40 5.50
N PRO A 121 -24.16 -23.46 6.79
CA PRO A 121 -25.29 -22.68 7.30
C PRO A 121 -25.11 -21.17 7.06
N ALA A 122 -26.16 -20.47 6.64
CA ALA A 122 -26.09 -19.06 6.27
C ALA A 122 -25.51 -18.17 7.40
N HIS A 123 -25.77 -18.49 8.67
CA HIS A 123 -25.22 -17.72 9.80
C HIS A 123 -23.70 -17.77 9.91
N ILE A 124 -23.07 -18.85 9.48
CA ILE A 124 -21.62 -18.96 9.43
C ILE A 124 -21.08 -18.06 8.31
N ILE A 125 -21.70 -18.09 7.13
CA ILE A 125 -21.34 -17.22 6.00
C ILE A 125 -21.43 -15.74 6.40
N VAL A 126 -22.55 -15.35 7.03
CA VAL A 126 -22.77 -13.98 7.52
C VAL A 126 -21.73 -13.62 8.58
N ALA A 127 -21.41 -14.52 9.52
CA ALA A 127 -20.41 -14.27 10.54
C ALA A 127 -19.01 -14.01 9.94
N ILE A 128 -18.58 -14.82 8.97
CA ILE A 128 -17.29 -14.63 8.27
C ILE A 128 -17.26 -13.27 7.59
N ILE A 129 -18.27 -12.93 6.79
CA ILE A 129 -18.36 -11.62 6.11
C ILE A 129 -18.32 -10.46 7.12
N GLY A 130 -18.96 -10.63 8.28
CA GLY A 130 -18.96 -9.67 9.37
C GLY A 130 -17.58 -9.48 9.99
N VAL A 131 -16.86 -10.57 10.27
CA VAL A 131 -15.49 -10.56 10.82
C VAL A 131 -14.54 -9.89 9.83
N GLU A 132 -14.53 -10.34 8.58
CA GLU A 132 -13.56 -9.93 7.56
C GLU A 132 -13.73 -8.47 7.13
N THR A 133 -14.97 -8.06 6.80
CA THR A 133 -15.18 -6.78 6.09
C THR A 133 -16.19 -5.86 6.75
N ARG A 134 -16.75 -6.27 7.90
CA ARG A 134 -17.90 -5.59 8.51
C ARG A 134 -19.07 -5.47 7.54
N TYR A 135 -19.36 -6.55 6.83
CA TYR A 135 -20.43 -6.60 5.83
C TYR A 135 -20.18 -5.60 4.69
N GLY A 136 -18.95 -5.57 4.18
CA GLY A 136 -18.52 -4.72 3.06
C GLY A 136 -18.13 -3.28 3.41
N ARG A 137 -18.21 -2.86 4.68
CA ARG A 137 -17.84 -1.48 5.08
C ARG A 137 -16.33 -1.25 5.12
N HIS A 138 -15.53 -2.30 5.26
CA HIS A 138 -14.07 -2.26 5.25
C HIS A 138 -13.52 -3.41 4.38
N THR A 139 -13.21 -3.13 3.12
CA THR A 139 -12.73 -4.13 2.15
C THR A 139 -11.21 -4.05 1.90
N GLY A 140 -10.50 -3.27 2.71
CA GLY A 140 -9.09 -2.93 2.50
C GLY A 140 -8.88 -1.55 1.88
N GLY A 141 -7.71 -0.97 2.12
CA GLY A 141 -7.35 0.38 1.66
C GLY A 141 -6.12 0.44 0.75
N PHE A 142 -5.51 -0.71 0.45
CA PHE A 142 -4.35 -0.82 -0.42
C PHE A 142 -4.74 -1.42 -1.77
N ARG A 143 -4.08 -0.97 -2.83
CA ARG A 143 -4.13 -1.68 -4.11
C ARG A 143 -3.47 -3.04 -3.91
N VAL A 144 -4.12 -4.11 -4.39
CA VAL A 144 -3.58 -5.49 -4.28
C VAL A 144 -2.16 -5.58 -4.84
N LEU A 145 -1.93 -4.96 -6.00
CA LEU A 145 -0.60 -4.93 -6.61
C LEU A 145 0.46 -4.26 -5.72
N ASP A 146 0.12 -3.15 -5.04
CA ASP A 146 1.05 -2.47 -4.14
C ASP A 146 1.31 -3.26 -2.85
N ALA A 147 0.38 -4.14 -2.45
CA ALA A 147 0.47 -4.92 -1.22
C ALA A 147 1.24 -6.23 -1.38
N LEU A 148 1.25 -6.80 -2.59
CA LEU A 148 1.89 -8.09 -2.90
C LEU A 148 3.26 -7.95 -3.59
N SER A 149 3.64 -6.72 -3.98
CA SER A 149 4.95 -6.43 -4.60
C SER A 149 5.97 -5.96 -3.56
#